data_AF-A0A7Z9CRL1-F1
#
_entry.id   AF-A0A7Z9CRL1-F1
#
_cell.length_a   1.000
_cell.length_b   1.000
_cell.length_c   1.000
_cell.angle_alpha   90.00
_cell.angle_beta   90.00
_cell.angle_gamma   90.00
#
_symmetry.space_group_name_H-M   'P 1'
#
loop_
_entity.id
_entity.type
_entity.pdbx_description
1 polymer ?
#
loop_
_entity_poly.entity_id
_entity_poly.type
_entity_poly.pdbx_seq_one_letter_code
_entity_poly.pdbx_strand_id
1 'polypeptide(L)' 'MLIDPLADIVTLLQPAARFSKLVECAGSWRIERAATGEPFYCAILEGSCRITFDGNQRFTLQAGDFVSCSCDAGSGQRQP' A
#
# COMPACT_ATOMS: atom_id res chain seq x y z
N MET A 1 30.20 0.71 11.82
CA MET A 1 28.75 0.43 11.88
C MET A 1 28.23 0.69 10.48
N LEU A 2 27.70 -0.34 9.80
CA LEU A 2 27.28 -0.21 8.40
C LEU A 2 26.02 0.66 8.38
N ILE A 3 26.13 1.87 7.86
CA ILE A 3 24.98 2.71 7.57
C ILE A 3 24.11 1.93 6.60
N ASP A 4 22.82 1.79 6.93
CA ASP A 4 21.84 1.22 6.02
C ASP A 4 21.71 2.20 4.84
N PRO A 5 22.18 1.85 3.63
CA PRO A 5 22.13 2.75 2.49
C PRO A 5 20.69 3.13 2.13
N LEU A 6 19.71 2.30 2.49
CA LEU A 6 18.30 2.66 2.35
C LEU A 6 17.92 3.79 3.30
N ALA A 7 18.38 3.75 4.55
CA ALA A 7 18.11 4.79 5.55
C ALA A 7 18.70 6.16 5.17
N ASP A 8 19.89 6.19 4.58
CA ASP A 8 20.49 7.44 4.06
C ASP A 8 19.69 8.03 2.89
N ILE A 9 19.25 7.18 1.95
CA ILE A 9 18.42 7.61 0.82
C ILE A 9 17.07 8.15 1.31
N VAL A 10 16.43 7.48 2.28
CA VAL A 10 15.17 7.94 2.88
C VAL A 10 15.36 9.28 3.60
N THR A 11 16.48 9.45 4.32
CA THR A 11 16.81 10.71 5.02
C THR A 11 17.01 11.87 4.04
N LEU A 12 17.68 11.62 2.90
CA LEU A 12 17.90 12.63 1.87
C LEU A 12 16.63 12.99 1.09
N LEU A 13 15.82 11.99 0.72
CA LEU A 13 14.61 12.21 -0.06
C LEU A 13 13.48 12.85 0.76
N GLN A 14 13.56 12.77 2.10
CA GLN A 14 12.51 13.22 3.02
C GLN A 14 11.10 12.90 2.50
N PRO A 15 10.82 11.62 2.14
CA PRO A 15 9.56 11.28 1.50
C PRO A 15 8.42 11.58 2.49
N ALA A 16 7.61 12.58 2.15
CA ALA A 16 6.43 12.91 2.92
C ALA A 16 5.26 12.05 2.41
N ALA A 17 4.74 11.17 3.27
CA ALA A 17 3.40 10.62 3.07
C ALA A 17 2.39 11.75 3.26
N ARG A 18 2.08 12.47 2.17
CA ARG A 18 1.26 13.70 2.19
C ARG A 18 -0.09 13.51 2.87
N PHE A 19 -0.62 12.29 2.81
CA PHE A 19 -1.89 11.93 3.41
C PHE A 19 -1.78 10.56 4.07
N SER A 20 -2.24 10.46 5.32
CA SER A 20 -2.49 9.18 5.99
C SER A 20 -3.94 9.17 6.47
N LYS A 21 -4.53 7.98 6.50
CA LYS A 21 -5.88 7.77 7.05
C LYS A 21 -5.87 6.48 7.86
N LEU A 22 -6.16 6.60 9.16
CA LEU A 22 -6.45 5.44 9.99
C LEU A 22 -7.83 4.91 9.62
N VAL A 23 -7.95 3.60 9.44
CA VAL A 23 -9.22 2.95 9.16
C VAL A 23 -9.41 1.82 10.16
N GLU A 24 -10.53 1.86 10.87
CA GLU A 24 -10.97 0.81 11.77
C GLU A 24 -12.22 0.17 11.17
N CYS A 25 -12.27 -1.16 11.18
CA CYS A 25 -13.37 -1.91 10.57
C CYS A 25 -13.66 -3.18 11.40
N ALA A 26 -14.92 -3.60 11.41
CA ALA A 26 -15.35 -4.86 12.01
C ALA A 26 -16.33 -5.58 11.06
N GLY A 27 -16.32 -6.91 11.07
CA GLY A 27 -17.20 -7.73 10.22
C GLY A 27 -16.79 -7.72 8.75
N SER A 28 -17.77 -7.75 7.84
CA SER A 28 -17.53 -7.72 6.38
C SER A 28 -17.45 -6.28 5.89
N TRP A 29 -16.27 -5.87 5.44
CA TRP A 29 -15.99 -4.52 4.94
C TRP A 29 -15.16 -4.57 3.66
N ARG A 30 -15.17 -3.48 2.90
CA ARG A 30 -14.36 -3.29 1.70
C ARG A 30 -13.97 -1.83 1.57
N ILE A 31 -12.72 -1.59 1.19
CA ILE A 31 -12.21 -0.27 0.81
C ILE A 31 -11.78 -0.38 -0.64
N GLU A 32 -12.21 0.56 -1.47
CA GLU A 32 -11.81 0.67 -2.86
C GLU A 32 -11.17 2.04 -3.08
N ARG A 33 -10.04 2.04 -3.79
CA ARG A 33 -9.32 3.26 -4.16
C ARG A 33 -9.13 3.24 -5.67
N ALA A 34 -9.53 4.31 -6.34
CA ALA A 34 -9.21 4.49 -7.75
C ALA A 34 -7.69 4.64 -7.93
N ALA A 35 -7.14 4.09 -9.00
CA ALA A 35 -5.73 4.26 -9.33
C ALA A 35 -5.44 5.76 -9.60
N THR A 36 -4.71 6.42 -8.70
CA THR A 36 -4.35 7.84 -8.86
C THR A 36 -2.98 8.05 -9.50
N GLY A 37 -2.25 6.97 -9.81
CA GLY A 37 -0.85 7.02 -10.28
C GLY A 37 0.15 7.41 -9.19
N GLU A 38 -0.31 7.64 -7.96
CA GLU A 38 0.55 7.90 -6.80
C GLU A 38 0.83 6.61 -6.03
N PRO A 39 2.02 6.49 -5.42
CA PRO A 39 2.35 5.33 -4.60
C PRO A 39 1.38 5.22 -3.43
N PHE A 40 0.95 4.00 -3.16
CA PHE A 40 0.07 3.68 -2.06
C PHE A 40 0.80 2.80 -1.05
N TYR A 41 0.60 3.12 0.23
CA TYR A 41 1.15 2.36 1.34
C TYR A 41 0.01 1.93 2.27
N CYS A 42 0.07 0.69 2.74
CA CYS A 42 -0.86 0.14 3.71
C CYS A 42 -0.09 -0.64 4.76
N ALA A 43 -0.43 -0.40 6.03
CA ALA A 43 0.06 -1.18 7.16
C ALA A 43 -1.13 -1.75 7.90
N ILE A 44 -1.09 -3.04 8.24
CA ILE A 44 -2.09 -3.66 9.10
C ILE A 44 -1.59 -3.57 10.53
N LEU A 45 -2.24 -2.75 11.34
CA LEU A 45 -1.85 -2.55 12.73
C LEU A 45 -2.38 -3.69 13.62
N GLU A 46 -3.62 -4.12 13.37
CA GLU A 46 -4.28 -5.18 14.11
C GLU A 46 -5.24 -5.96 13.19
N GLY A 47 -5.45 -7.24 13.50
CA GLY A 47 -6.38 -8.11 12.78
C GLY A 47 -5.83 -8.61 11.45
N SER A 48 -6.73 -8.82 10.48
CA SER A 48 -6.37 -9.29 9.15
C SER A 48 -7.33 -8.75 8.10
N CYS A 49 -6.85 -8.56 6.88
CA CYS A 49 -7.69 -8.19 5.75
C CYS A 49 -7.25 -8.92 4.49
N ARG A 50 -8.10 -8.86 3.45
CA ARG A 50 -7.74 -9.33 2.12
C ARG A 50 -7.63 -8.14 1.19
N ILE A 51 -6.47 -8.00 0.55
CA ILE A 51 -6.23 -7.00 -0.47
C ILE A 51 -6.21 -7.66 -1.85
N THR A 52 -6.70 -6.94 -2.86
CA THR A 52 -6.63 -7.37 -4.25
C THR A 52 -5.90 -6.31 -5.06
N PHE A 53 -4.85 -6.70 -5.78
CA PHE A 53 -4.16 -5.85 -6.76
C PHE A 53 -4.60 -6.21 -8.16
N ASP A 54 -4.80 -5.19 -9.00
CA ASP A 54 -5.20 -5.28 -10.42
C ASP A 54 -6.33 -6.29 -10.70
N GLY A 55 -7.27 -6.41 -9.76
CA GLY A 55 -8.42 -7.31 -9.85
C GLY A 55 -8.11 -8.82 -9.72
N ASN A 56 -6.85 -9.24 -9.92
CA ASN A 56 -6.51 -10.64 -10.09
C ASN A 56 -5.73 -11.26 -8.93
N GLN A 57 -4.89 -10.48 -8.23
CA GLN A 57 -4.02 -11.06 -7.20
C GLN A 57 -4.52 -10.73 -5.80
N ARG A 58 -4.92 -11.76 -5.06
CA ARG A 58 -5.44 -11.64 -3.69
C ARG A 58 -4.38 -12.02 -2.68
N PHE A 59 -4.13 -11.13 -1.73
CA PHE A 59 -3.23 -11.37 -0.60
C PHE A 59 -4.02 -11.26 0.69
N THR A 60 -3.72 -12.16 1.63
CA THR A 60 -4.20 -12.01 3.01
C THR A 60 -3.09 -11.34 3.79
N LEU A 61 -3.39 -10.20 4.38
CA LEU A 61 -2.48 -9.44 5.22
C LEU A 61 -2.88 -9.61 6.69
N GLN A 62 -1.89 -9.69 7.56
CA GLN A 62 -2.03 -9.81 9.01
C GLN A 62 -1.36 -8.63 9.71
N ALA A 63 -1.65 -8.47 11.00
CA ALA A 63 -0.99 -7.48 11.84
C ALA A 63 0.54 -7.53 11.70
N GLY A 64 1.14 -6.38 11.44
CA GLY A 64 2.57 -6.22 11.15
C GLY A 64 2.93 -6.22 9.66
N ASP A 65 2.03 -6.64 8.77
CA ASP A 65 2.29 -6.59 7.34
C ASP A 65 2.24 -5.15 6.81
N PHE A 66 3.21 -4.86 5.93
CA PHE A 66 3.31 -3.60 5.20
C PHE A 66 3.31 -3.88 3.70
N VAL A 67 2.47 -3.15 2.98
CA VAL A 67 2.39 -3.24 1.52
C VAL A 67 2.67 -1.89 0.89
N SER A 68 3.52 -1.92 -0.14
CA SER A 68 3.83 -0.77 -0.99
C SER A 68 3.44 -1.11 -2.42
N CYS A 69 2.50 -0.34 -2.97
CA CYS A 69 2.08 -0.47 -4.36
C CYS A 69 2.41 0.80 -5.10
N SER A 70 3.39 0.70 -6.00
CA SER A 70 3.57 1.67 -7.06
C SER A 70 2.60 1.29 -8.18
N CYS A 71 1.49 2.01 -8.31
CA CYS A 71 0.66 1.92 -9.50
C CYS A 71 1.40 2.67 -10.61
N ASP A 72 2.02 1.98 -11.57
CA ASP A 72 2.37 2.63 -12.82
C ASP A 72 1.06 2.97 -13.53
N ALA A 73 0.78 4.25 -13.75
CA ALA A 73 -0.39 4.69 -14.51
C ALA A 73 -0.32 4.31 -16.01
N GLY A 74 0.46 3.28 -16.36
CA GLY A 74 0.93 2.94 -17.70
C GLY A 74 0.29 1.72 -18.34
N SER A 75 -0.46 0.87 -17.63
CA SER A 75 -1.22 -0.21 -18.27
C SER A 75 -2.72 -0.01 -18.11
N GLY A 76 -3.28 0.86 -18.95
CA GLY A 76 -4.66 0.72 -19.37
C GLY A 76 -4.82 -0.60 -20.14
N GLN A 77 -4.97 -1.71 -19.44
CA GLN A 77 -5.54 -2.92 -20.02
C GLN A 77 -6.99 -3.03 -19.57
N ARG A 78 -7.81 -2.30 -20.33
CA ARG A 78 -9.23 -2.55 -20.47
C ARG A 78 -9.37 -3.81 -21.33
N GLN A 79 -9.78 -4.94 -20.76
CA GLN A 79 -10.33 -6.04 -21.57
C GLN A 79 -11.36 -6.86 -20.75
N PRO A 80 -12.33 -7.51 -21.43
CA PRO A 80 -13.76 -7.57 -21.11
C PRO A 80 -14.17 -8.48 -19.95
#